data_AF-A0A814YYA6-F1
#
_entry.id   AF-A0A814YYA6-F1
#
_cell.length_a   1.000
_cell.length_b   1.000
_cell.length_c   1.000
_cell.angle_alpha   90.00
_cell.angle_beta   90.00
_cell.angle_gamma   90.00
#
_symmetry.space_group_name_H-M   'P 1'
#
loop_
_entity.id
_entity.type
_entity.pdbx_description
1 polymer ?
#
loop_
_entity_poly.entity_id
_entity_poly.type
_entity_poly.pdbx_seq_one_letter_code
_entity_poly.pdbx_strand_id
1 'polypeptide(L)'
;MIDTVLLELNDRFSVNNIAILIGISVLCADDDNFLQIDRLKPFALHMKTDFCSLSNEIEANFYYHLLPLQRAFPVIMSLIIAAMNIPVSSTTCERTFSKMKLIKTTARNTMSDNRVSDLCVLAEERDFVIGFKKLMDDFADFHKNSEILLN
;
A
#
# COMPACT_ATOMS: atom_id res chain seq x y z
N MET A 1 -27.11 7.48 -4.18
CA MET A 1 -25.79 7.97 -3.72
C MET A 1 -25.50 7.50 -2.31
N ILE A 2 -26.36 7.76 -1.31
CA ILE A 2 -26.16 7.23 0.06
C ILE A 2 -26.27 5.70 0.11
N ASP A 3 -27.21 5.10 -0.62
CA ASP A 3 -27.39 3.65 -0.67
C ASP A 3 -26.22 2.94 -1.36
N THR A 4 -25.64 3.58 -2.37
CA THR A 4 -24.44 3.09 -3.08
C THR A 4 -23.23 3.09 -2.15
N VAL A 5 -23.05 4.16 -1.38
CA VAL A 5 -21.98 4.26 -0.37
C VAL A 5 -22.19 3.26 0.77
N LEU A 6 -23.44 3.04 1.20
CA LEU A 6 -23.76 2.01 2.20
C LEU A 6 -23.47 0.60 1.69
N LEU A 7 -23.79 0.30 0.43
CA LEU A 7 -23.47 -0.98 -0.19
C LEU A 7 -21.95 -1.19 -0.29
N GLU A 8 -21.19 -0.19 -0.72
CA GLU A 8 -19.72 -0.28 -0.81
C GLU A 8 -19.07 -0.40 0.57
N LEU A 9 -19.57 0.30 1.58
CA LEU A 9 -19.07 0.16 2.96
C LEU A 9 -19.38 -1.23 3.53
N ASN A 10 -20.58 -1.75 3.27
CA ASN A 10 -20.98 -3.06 3.76
C ASN A 10 -20.22 -4.19 3.04
N ASP A 11 -19.88 -4.00 1.78
CA ASP A 11 -18.99 -4.91 1.03
C ASP A 11 -17.55 -4.82 1.55
N ARG A 12 -17.04 -3.59 1.77
CA ARG A 12 -15.70 -3.34 2.31
C ARG A 12 -15.50 -3.93 3.70
N PHE A 13 -16.48 -3.82 4.58
CA PHE A 13 -16.46 -4.39 5.94
C PHE A 13 -17.31 -5.66 6.05
N SER A 14 -17.37 -6.45 4.98
CA SER A 14 -18.02 -7.76 5.01
C SER A 14 -17.36 -8.69 6.04
N VAL A 15 -18.10 -9.70 6.49
CA VAL A 15 -17.63 -10.69 7.48
C VAL A 15 -16.31 -11.35 7.06
N ASN A 16 -16.12 -11.58 5.75
CA ASN A 16 -14.89 -12.14 5.20
C ASN A 16 -13.71 -11.15 5.30
N ASN A 17 -13.93 -9.88 4.96
CA ASN A 17 -12.90 -8.84 5.05
C ASN A 17 -12.53 -8.55 6.50
N ILE A 18 -13.50 -8.58 7.42
CA ILE A 18 -13.24 -8.49 8.86
C ILE A 18 -12.38 -9.67 9.33
N ALA A 19 -12.66 -10.90 8.88
CA ALA A 19 -11.84 -12.06 9.23
C ALA A 19 -10.39 -11.93 8.71
N ILE A 20 -10.20 -11.36 7.52
CA ILE A 20 -8.87 -11.03 6.96
C ILE A 20 -8.18 -9.96 7.81
N LEU A 21 -8.89 -8.89 8.21
CA LEU A 21 -8.36 -7.83 9.07
C LEU A 21 -7.96 -8.34 10.46
N ILE A 22 -8.71 -9.28 11.02
CA ILE A 22 -8.34 -9.97 12.27
C ILE A 22 -7.09 -10.83 12.07
N GLY A 23 -6.92 -11.46 10.90
CA GLY A 23 -5.69 -12.18 10.58
C GLY A 23 -4.46 -11.26 10.47
N ILE A 24 -4.66 -10.02 10.01
CA ILE A 24 -3.62 -8.97 9.97
C ILE A 24 -3.25 -8.51 11.38
N SER A 25 -4.22 -8.33 12.29
CA SER A 25 -3.92 -7.91 13.66
C SER A 25 -3.11 -8.95 14.44
N VAL A 26 -3.32 -10.23 14.14
CA VAL A 26 -2.56 -11.36 14.71
C VAL A 26 -1.07 -11.39 14.27
N LEU A 27 -0.71 -10.61 13.25
CA LEU A 27 0.68 -10.42 12.82
C LEU A 27 1.36 -9.23 13.52
N CYS A 28 0.63 -8.45 14.31
CA CYS A 28 1.21 -7.40 15.14
C CYS A 28 1.76 -8.02 16.44
N ALA A 29 3.04 -7.75 16.74
CA ALA A 29 3.75 -8.33 17.88
C ALA A 29 3.25 -7.86 19.26
N ASP A 30 2.33 -6.88 19.30
CA ASP A 30 1.81 -6.28 20.54
C ASP A 30 0.61 -7.05 21.13
N ASP A 31 -0.03 -7.97 20.37
CA ASP A 31 -1.20 -8.72 20.81
C ASP A 31 -0.83 -10.08 21.44
N ASP A 32 -1.48 -10.44 22.56
CA ASP A 32 -1.35 -11.75 23.24
C ASP A 32 -1.69 -12.95 22.32
N ASN A 33 -2.33 -12.70 21.18
CA ASN A 33 -2.73 -13.70 20.19
C ASN A 33 -1.77 -13.81 18.99
N PHE A 34 -0.56 -13.25 19.07
CA PHE A 34 0.45 -13.24 18.00
C PHE A 34 0.66 -14.64 17.39
N LEU A 35 0.57 -14.75 16.06
CA LEU A 35 0.72 -15.98 15.26
C LEU A 35 -0.27 -17.13 15.55
N GLN A 36 -1.45 -16.86 16.11
CA GLN A 36 -2.49 -17.88 16.23
C GLN A 36 -2.98 -18.39 14.87
N ILE A 37 -2.73 -19.67 14.58
CA ILE A 37 -3.08 -20.37 13.32
C ILE A 37 -4.57 -20.22 12.99
N ASP A 38 -5.46 -20.36 13.97
CA ASP A 38 -6.91 -20.34 13.73
C ASP A 38 -7.41 -19.00 13.19
N ARG A 39 -6.77 -17.91 13.60
CA ARG A 39 -7.09 -16.56 13.15
C ARG A 39 -6.31 -16.16 11.89
N LEU A 40 -5.17 -16.81 11.64
CA LEU A 40 -4.32 -16.58 10.46
C LEU A 40 -4.83 -17.29 9.20
N LYS A 41 -5.58 -18.39 9.35
CA LYS A 41 -6.22 -19.15 8.27
C LYS A 41 -6.91 -18.30 7.19
N PRO A 42 -7.84 -17.38 7.54
CA PRO A 42 -8.52 -16.54 6.54
C PRO A 42 -7.56 -15.63 5.77
N PHE A 43 -6.51 -15.13 6.42
CA PHE A 43 -5.50 -14.28 5.78
C PHE A 43 -4.57 -15.08 4.87
N ALA A 44 -4.13 -16.26 5.32
CA ALA A 44 -3.32 -17.19 4.54
C ALA A 44 -4.05 -17.70 3.29
N LEU A 45 -5.36 -17.94 3.38
CA LEU A 45 -6.20 -18.29 2.23
C LEU A 45 -6.27 -17.14 1.21
N HIS A 46 -6.48 -15.92 1.70
CA HIS A 46 -6.60 -14.74 0.86
C HIS A 46 -5.30 -14.44 0.09
N MET A 47 -4.15 -14.65 0.75
CA MET A 47 -2.82 -14.46 0.15
C MET A 47 -2.32 -15.65 -0.68
N LYS A 48 -3.15 -16.71 -0.86
CA LYS A 48 -2.78 -17.94 -1.58
C LYS A 48 -1.50 -18.60 -1.07
N THR A 49 -1.25 -18.52 0.23
CA THR A 49 -0.07 -19.13 0.85
C THR A 49 -0.29 -20.62 1.14
N ASP A 50 0.76 -21.43 1.03
CA ASP A 50 0.71 -22.86 1.31
C ASP A 50 0.58 -23.12 2.82
N PHE A 51 -0.61 -23.59 3.24
CA PHE A 51 -0.92 -23.89 4.65
C PHE A 51 0.03 -24.92 5.28
N CYS A 52 0.52 -25.89 4.51
CA CYS A 52 1.47 -26.89 5.00
C CYS A 52 2.80 -26.27 5.42
N SER A 53 3.29 -25.30 4.65
CA SER A 53 4.53 -24.58 4.97
C SER A 53 4.35 -23.70 6.20
N LEU A 54 3.20 -23.03 6.32
CA LEU A 54 2.86 -22.20 7.48
C LEU A 54 2.77 -23.01 8.78
N SER A 55 2.13 -24.19 8.76
CA SER A 55 2.04 -25.07 9.94
C SER A 55 3.43 -25.55 10.41
N ASN A 56 4.32 -25.86 9.47
CA ASN A 56 5.69 -26.31 9.79
C ASN A 56 6.55 -25.18 10.37
N GLU A 57 6.39 -23.94 9.89
CA GLU A 57 7.11 -22.77 10.41
C GLU A 57 6.64 -22.39 11.83
N ILE A 58 5.37 -22.64 12.17
CA ILE A 58 4.78 -22.29 13.48
C ILE A 58 5.05 -23.35 14.56
N GLU A 59 5.12 -24.65 14.20
CA GLU A 59 5.53 -25.70 15.15
C GLU A 59 6.97 -25.50 15.66
N ALA A 60 7.82 -24.83 14.87
CA ALA A 60 9.12 -24.36 15.30
C ALA A 60 8.95 -23.12 16.21
N ASN A 61 8.61 -23.33 17.48
CA ASN A 61 8.51 -22.32 18.54
C ASN A 61 9.64 -21.27 18.48
N PHE A 62 9.36 -20.08 17.93
CA PHE A 62 10.37 -19.03 17.78
C PHE A 62 9.83 -17.64 18.15
N TYR A 63 9.42 -17.50 19.42
CA TYR A 63 9.12 -16.20 20.01
C TYR A 63 10.35 -15.27 20.11
N TYR A 64 11.58 -15.81 20.01
CA TYR A 64 12.81 -15.06 20.34
C TYR A 64 13.83 -14.84 19.20
N HIS A 65 13.63 -15.37 17.98
CA HIS A 65 14.59 -15.13 16.86
C HIS A 65 14.00 -14.47 15.62
N LEU A 66 12.82 -13.86 15.63
CA LEU A 66 12.28 -13.23 14.40
C LEU A 66 13.17 -12.11 13.82
N LEU A 67 14.08 -11.52 14.61
CA LEU A 67 14.97 -10.43 14.17
C LEU A 67 15.97 -10.82 13.04
N PRO A 68 16.70 -11.96 13.09
CA PRO A 68 17.61 -12.34 12.00
C PRO A 68 16.98 -13.05 10.78
N LEU A 69 15.65 -13.14 10.67
CA LEU A 69 15.03 -14.32 10.05
C LEU A 69 14.37 -14.16 8.67
N GLN A 70 14.77 -13.17 7.87
CA GLN A 70 14.30 -13.01 6.48
C GLN A 70 14.51 -14.28 5.62
N ARG A 71 15.48 -15.14 5.96
CA ARG A 71 15.79 -16.37 5.21
C ARG A 71 15.21 -17.66 5.76
N ALA A 72 14.86 -17.72 7.04
CA ALA A 72 14.44 -18.99 7.66
C ALA A 72 12.92 -19.18 7.74
N PHE A 73 12.13 -18.09 7.66
CA PHE A 73 10.66 -18.15 7.57
C PHE A 73 10.15 -17.30 6.41
N PRO A 74 10.32 -17.75 5.15
CA PRO A 74 9.86 -17.01 3.99
C PRO A 74 8.33 -16.81 3.97
N VAL A 75 7.55 -17.78 4.49
CA VAL A 75 6.09 -17.69 4.46
C VAL A 75 5.60 -16.65 5.46
N ILE A 76 6.02 -16.72 6.72
CA ILE A 76 5.63 -15.72 7.74
C ILE A 76 6.09 -14.31 7.34
N MET A 77 7.32 -14.16 6.83
CA MET A 77 7.82 -12.84 6.41
C MET A 77 7.06 -12.28 5.22
N SER A 78 6.73 -13.09 4.21
CA SER A 78 5.90 -12.64 3.09
C SER A 78 4.51 -12.19 3.57
N LEU A 79 3.96 -12.88 4.58
CA LEU A 79 2.66 -12.58 5.16
C LEU A 79 2.67 -11.27 5.95
N ILE A 80 3.72 -11.02 6.74
CA ILE A 80 3.93 -9.74 7.45
C ILE A 80 4.14 -8.60 6.45
N ILE A 81 4.95 -8.80 5.41
CA ILE A 81 5.17 -7.78 4.37
C ILE A 81 3.86 -7.49 3.63
N ALA A 82 3.08 -8.52 3.29
CA ALA A 82 1.77 -8.35 2.68
C ALA A 82 0.81 -7.60 3.61
N ALA A 83 0.79 -7.94 4.90
CA ALA A 83 0.01 -7.23 5.92
C ALA A 83 0.40 -5.75 6.04
N MET A 84 1.69 -5.42 6.00
CA MET A 84 2.18 -4.04 6.01
C MET A 84 1.87 -3.29 4.71
N ASN A 85 1.77 -4.00 3.58
CA ASN A 85 1.44 -3.42 2.27
C ASN A 85 -0.07 -3.26 2.04
N ILE A 86 -0.92 -3.97 2.78
CA ILE A 86 -2.35 -3.66 2.81
C ILE A 86 -2.47 -2.28 3.44
N PRO A 87 -2.98 -1.27 2.72
CA PRO A 87 -3.05 0.09 3.24
C PRO A 87 -4.02 0.12 4.42
N VAL A 88 -3.48 0.06 5.63
CA VAL A 88 -4.24 0.30 6.87
C VAL A 88 -4.65 1.78 6.92
N SER A 89 -3.86 2.67 6.31
CA SER A 89 -4.13 4.11 6.28
C SER A 89 -4.85 4.54 4.99
N SER A 90 -6.06 5.07 5.12
CA SER A 90 -6.78 5.78 4.04
C SER A 90 -6.14 7.12 3.69
N THR A 91 -5.12 7.57 4.42
CA THR A 91 -4.59 8.93 4.38
C THR A 91 -3.99 9.31 3.01
N THR A 92 -3.37 8.37 2.30
CA THR A 92 -2.87 8.59 0.92
C THR A 92 -4.01 8.73 -0.07
N CYS A 93 -5.03 7.88 0.01
CA CYS A 93 -6.23 7.99 -0.81
C CYS A 93 -7.03 9.27 -0.51
N GLU A 94 -7.15 9.67 0.75
CA GLU A 94 -7.83 10.91 1.14
C GLU A 94 -7.09 12.15 0.59
N ARG A 95 -5.76 12.12 0.58
CA ARG A 95 -4.92 13.17 -0.04
C ARG A 95 -5.19 13.27 -1.54
N THR A 96 -5.16 12.14 -2.26
CA THR A 96 -5.41 12.11 -3.70
C THR A 96 -6.84 12.55 -4.04
N PHE A 97 -7.85 12.11 -3.27
CA PHE A 97 -9.24 12.55 -3.44
C PHE A 97 -9.44 14.04 -3.14
N SER A 98 -8.76 14.58 -2.12
CA SER A 98 -8.81 16.01 -1.81
C SER A 98 -8.21 16.85 -2.95
N LYS A 99 -7.06 16.42 -3.50
CA LYS A 99 -6.47 17.04 -4.70
C LYS A 99 -7.37 16.89 -5.93
N MET A 100 -7.96 15.72 -6.15
CA MET A 100 -8.91 15.46 -7.24
C MET A 100 -10.12 16.40 -7.15
N LYS A 101 -10.63 16.67 -5.95
CA LYS A 101 -11.72 17.63 -5.71
C LYS A 101 -11.34 19.05 -6.13
N LEU A 102 -10.08 19.46 -5.97
CA LEU A 102 -9.57 20.75 -6.45
C LEU A 102 -9.37 20.76 -7.97
N ILE A 103 -9.01 19.62 -8.57
CA ILE A 103 -8.86 19.47 -10.03
C ILE A 103 -10.23 19.44 -10.72
N LYS A 104 -11.23 18.80 -10.14
CA LYS A 104 -12.59 18.68 -10.70
C LYS A 104 -13.49 19.82 -10.17
N THR A 105 -13.24 21.02 -10.66
CA THR A 105 -14.07 22.21 -10.38
C THR A 105 -15.36 22.21 -11.21
N THR A 106 -16.40 22.93 -10.77
CA THR A 106 -17.71 23.00 -11.46
C THR A 106 -17.61 23.37 -12.95
N ALA A 107 -16.71 24.27 -13.32
CA ALA A 107 -16.45 24.66 -14.71
C ALA A 107 -15.68 23.62 -15.55
N ARG A 108 -15.10 22.60 -14.90
CA ARG A 108 -14.26 21.54 -15.50
C ARG A 108 -14.92 20.15 -15.43
N ASN A 109 -16.21 20.09 -15.11
CA ASN A 109 -16.94 18.83 -14.94
C ASN A 109 -17.18 18.05 -16.25
N THR A 110 -16.94 18.66 -17.41
CA THR A 110 -17.08 18.03 -18.75
C THR A 110 -15.80 17.37 -19.26
N MET A 111 -14.72 17.35 -18.48
CA MET A 111 -13.46 16.72 -18.88
C MET A 111 -13.56 15.19 -18.81
N SER A 112 -12.82 14.50 -19.69
CA SER A 112 -12.74 13.04 -19.66
C SER A 112 -12.04 12.53 -18.40
N ASP A 113 -12.44 11.35 -17.91
CA ASP A 113 -11.85 10.75 -16.71
C ASP A 113 -10.36 10.46 -16.89
N ASN A 114 -9.93 10.09 -18.10
CA ASN A 114 -8.50 9.92 -18.44
C ASN A 114 -7.70 11.19 -18.15
N ARG A 115 -8.21 12.35 -18.58
CA ARG A 115 -7.52 13.63 -18.37
C ARG A 115 -7.49 14.04 -16.90
N VAL A 116 -8.54 13.74 -16.14
CA VAL A 116 -8.56 13.98 -14.69
C VAL A 116 -7.54 13.08 -13.99
N SER A 117 -7.45 11.81 -14.39
CA SER A 117 -6.45 10.87 -13.90
C SER A 117 -5.02 11.38 -14.12
N ASP A 118 -4.69 11.79 -15.35
CA ASP A 118 -3.37 12.34 -15.68
C ASP A 118 -3.03 13.58 -14.84
N LEU A 119 -4.01 14.47 -14.63
CA LEU A 119 -3.83 15.66 -13.79
C LEU A 119 -3.64 15.32 -12.31
N CYS A 120 -4.30 14.28 -11.80
CA CYS A 120 -4.11 13.80 -10.43
C CYS A 120 -2.69 13.27 -10.22
N VAL A 121 -2.16 12.49 -11.16
CA VAL A 121 -0.77 11.99 -11.12
C VAL A 121 0.21 13.16 -11.07
N LEU A 122 0.05 14.15 -11.97
CA LEU A 122 0.89 15.35 -11.97
C LEU A 122 0.75 16.18 -10.68
N ALA A 123 -0.40 16.14 -10.01
CA ALA A 123 -0.60 16.85 -8.75
C ALA A 123 -0.01 16.12 -7.54
N GLU A 124 0.18 14.80 -7.59
CA GLU A 124 0.91 14.05 -6.57
C GLU A 124 2.42 14.19 -6.74
N GLU A 125 2.94 14.04 -7.95
CA GLU A 125 4.39 14.16 -8.22
C GLU A 125 4.94 15.57 -7.94
N ARG A 126 4.08 16.61 -7.95
CA ARG A 126 4.46 17.97 -7.54
C ARG A 126 4.84 18.10 -6.06
N ASP A 127 4.42 17.18 -5.20
CA ASP A 127 4.83 17.16 -3.80
C ASP A 127 6.24 16.56 -3.63
N PHE A 128 6.80 15.93 -4.67
CA PHE A 128 8.17 15.43 -4.65
C PHE A 128 9.15 16.59 -4.93
N VAL A 129 9.92 16.99 -3.92
CA VAL A 129 10.96 18.01 -4.07
C VAL A 129 12.10 17.43 -4.90
N ILE A 130 12.02 17.60 -6.21
CA ILE A 130 13.12 17.26 -7.10
C ILE A 130 14.24 18.25 -6.82
N GLY A 131 15.42 17.73 -6.47
CA GLY A 131 16.63 18.54 -6.36
C GLY A 131 17.05 19.05 -7.73
N PHE A 132 16.46 20.15 -8.19
CA PHE A 132 16.67 20.72 -9.53
C PHE A 132 18.14 20.86 -9.89
N LYS A 133 19.00 21.14 -8.91
CA LYS A 133 20.44 21.24 -9.11
C LYS A 133 21.07 19.90 -9.51
N LYS A 134 20.75 18.81 -8.80
CA LYS A 134 21.22 17.46 -9.16
C LYS A 134 20.66 17.02 -10.50
N LEU A 135 19.38 17.30 -10.76
CA LEU A 135 18.77 17.01 -12.05
C LEU A 135 19.47 17.77 -13.20
N MET A 136 19.85 19.01 -12.97
CA MET A 136 20.55 19.85 -13.95
C MET A 136 21.97 19.35 -14.19
N ASP A 137 22.68 18.95 -13.13
CA ASP A 137 24.01 18.35 -13.22
C ASP A 137 23.95 17.01 -13.97
N ASP A 138 23.01 16.12 -13.61
CA ASP A 138 22.79 14.82 -14.28
C ASP A 138 22.39 14.99 -15.77
N PHE A 139 21.57 15.99 -16.09
CA PHE A 139 21.16 16.29 -17.45
C PHE A 139 22.31 16.88 -18.28
N ALA A 140 23.14 17.76 -17.70
CA ALA A 140 24.32 18.31 -18.35
C ALA A 140 25.37 17.22 -18.65
N ASP A 141 25.53 16.26 -17.74
CA ASP A 141 26.41 15.11 -17.92
C ASP A 141 25.91 14.16 -19.04
N PHE A 142 24.59 13.96 -19.14
CA PHE A 142 23.98 13.14 -20.19
C PHE A 142 23.94 13.83 -21.56
N HIS A 143 23.79 15.16 -21.59
CA HIS A 143 23.66 15.96 -22.81
C HIS A 143 24.77 17.01 -22.92
N LYS A 144 26.01 16.54 -23.11
CA LYS A 144 27.23 17.36 -23.25
C LYS A 144 27.24 18.44 -24.35
N ASN A 145 26.18 18.55 -25.16
CA ASN A 145 26.07 19.49 -26.28
C ASN A 145 24.90 20.50 -26.16
N SER A 146 24.23 20.59 -25.01
CA SER A 146 23.13 21.53 -24.80
C SER A 146 23.53 22.66 -23.84
N GLU A 147 24.54 23.44 -24.21
CA GLU A 147 24.80 24.72 -23.56
C GLU A 147 23.66 25.68 -23.88
N ILE A 148 22.65 25.73 -23.02
CA ILE A 148 21.67 26.82 -23.04
C ILE A 148 22.26 27.95 -22.20
N LEU A 149 22.98 28.84 -22.88
CA LEU A 149 23.44 30.11 -22.33
C LEU A 149 22.21 30.98 -22.04
N LEU A 150 21.77 31.03 -20.79
CA LEU A 150 20.81 32.03 -20.32
C LEU A 150 21.57 33.34 -20.08
N ASN A 151 21.46 34.26 -21.05
CA ASN A 151 21.91 35.64 -20.96
C ASN A 151 20.81 36.52 -20.35
#